data_AF-A0A0J9VYG4-F1
#
_entry.id   AF-A0A0J9VYG4-F1
#
_cell.length_a   1.000
_cell.length_b   1.000
_cell.length_c   1.000
_cell.angle_alpha   90.00
_cell.angle_beta   90.00
_cell.angle_gamma   90.00
#
_symmetry.space_group_name_H-M   'P 1'
#
loop_
_entity.id
_entity.type
_entity.pdbx_description
1 polymer ?
#
loop_
_entity_poly.entity_id
_entity_poly.type
_entity_poly.pdbx_seq_one_letter_code
_entity_poly.pdbx_strand_id
1 'polypeptide(L)'
;MFTGPHGVTLPLHNYDQVLLIATDLGVVALLPYMQCLAYQSHFIRSRTKRIHLVWRLKDWSLIQVLKAPLNAVLETDESGGDIREGTFRRILESVISISIYGKSDKTDDDEEALKELKESSRVELQCGQWNLTAVVEKDTASSNVSLGHSGKASAIAASVSPDIRAELNDIVKKNIQHVDLMYTDYQPEGYRDDRKE
;
A
#
# COMPACT_ATOMS: atom_id res chain seq x y z
N MET A 1 0.13 -11.28 -14.36
CA MET A 1 1.22 -12.02 -13.70
C MET A 1 2.52 -11.28 -13.94
N PHE A 2 3.10 -10.65 -12.92
CA PHE A 2 4.47 -10.15 -12.99
C PHE A 2 5.18 -10.37 -11.65
N THR A 3 5.74 -11.57 -11.51
CA THR A 3 7.10 -11.85 -11.02
C THR A 3 7.39 -13.30 -11.43
N GLY A 4 8.62 -13.61 -11.84
CA GLY A 4 8.98 -14.96 -12.27
C GLY A 4 8.86 -16.00 -11.14
N PRO A 5 9.07 -17.30 -11.44
CA PRO A 5 8.86 -18.43 -10.51
C PRO A 5 9.75 -18.42 -9.23
N HIS A 6 10.57 -17.39 -9.04
CA HIS A 6 11.49 -17.23 -7.90
C HIS A 6 11.32 -15.90 -7.15
N GLY A 7 10.31 -15.09 -7.48
CA GLY A 7 10.00 -13.89 -6.69
C GLY A 7 9.54 -14.29 -5.30
N VAL A 8 10.23 -13.81 -4.26
CA VAL A 8 9.89 -14.10 -2.86
C VAL A 8 8.46 -13.60 -2.63
N THR A 9 7.51 -14.53 -2.54
CA THR A 9 6.11 -14.17 -2.32
C THR A 9 5.97 -13.76 -0.86
N LEU A 10 5.71 -12.48 -0.61
CA LEU A 10 5.44 -12.00 0.74
C LEU A 10 4.15 -12.69 1.26
N PRO A 11 4.19 -13.41 2.39
CA PRO A 11 3.04 -14.19 2.89
C PRO A 11 2.01 -13.29 3.59
N LEU A 12 1.56 -12.22 2.91
CA LEU A 12 0.73 -11.15 3.47
C LEU A 12 -0.74 -11.58 3.70
N HIS A 13 -1.19 -12.67 3.10
CA HIS A 13 -2.57 -13.18 3.18
C HIS A 13 -2.99 -13.71 4.55
N ASN A 14 -2.03 -13.95 5.44
CA ASN A 14 -2.27 -14.46 6.78
C ASN A 14 -2.46 -13.36 7.83
N TYR A 15 -2.30 -12.09 7.45
CA TYR A 15 -2.46 -10.95 8.34
C TYR A 15 -3.85 -10.33 8.15
N ASP A 16 -4.43 -9.85 9.25
CA ASP A 16 -5.73 -9.18 9.24
C ASP A 16 -5.60 -7.76 8.65
N GLN A 17 -4.47 -7.10 8.94
CA GLN A 17 -4.13 -5.76 8.48
C GLN A 17 -2.80 -5.79 7.73
N VAL A 18 -2.79 -5.25 6.51
CA VAL A 18 -1.58 -5.12 5.69
C VAL A 18 -1.35 -3.65 5.38
N LEU A 19 -0.21 -3.13 5.80
CA LEU A 19 0.27 -1.80 5.47
C LEU A 19 1.33 -1.89 4.38
N LEU A 20 1.05 -1.31 3.23
CA LEU A 20 1.99 -1.21 2.10
C LEU A 20 2.60 0.20 2.12
N ILE A 21 3.93 0.31 2.19
CA ILE A 21 4.62 1.61 2.21
C ILE A 21 5.50 1.73 0.98
N ALA A 22 5.26 2.75 0.17
CA ALA A 22 6.06 3.04 -1.01
C ALA A 22 6.62 4.46 -1.01
N THR A 23 7.81 4.64 -1.57
CA THR A 23 8.31 5.96 -1.99
C THR A 23 8.50 5.99 -3.50
N ASP A 24 8.09 7.07 -4.16
CA ASP A 24 8.32 7.31 -5.59
C ASP A 24 7.92 6.08 -6.44
N LEU A 25 8.80 5.57 -7.31
CA LEU A 25 8.53 4.37 -8.13
C LEU A 25 8.44 3.05 -7.34
N GLY A 26 8.76 3.05 -6.05
CA GLY A 26 8.65 1.88 -5.17
C GLY A 26 7.25 1.26 -5.17
N VAL A 27 6.21 2.05 -5.45
CA VAL A 27 4.82 1.57 -5.53
C VAL A 27 4.64 0.52 -6.63
N VAL A 28 5.40 0.59 -7.73
CA VAL A 28 5.31 -0.37 -8.85
C VAL A 28 5.59 -1.80 -8.37
N ALA A 29 6.50 -1.94 -7.40
CA ALA A 29 6.80 -3.24 -6.80
C ALA A 29 5.65 -3.75 -5.91
N LEU A 30 4.83 -2.87 -5.34
CA LEU A 30 3.75 -3.21 -4.41
C LEU A 30 2.39 -3.41 -5.09
N LEU A 31 2.13 -2.79 -6.24
CA LEU A 31 0.84 -2.91 -6.95
C LEU A 31 0.44 -4.37 -7.26
N PRO A 32 1.33 -5.25 -7.74
CA PRO A 32 0.96 -6.65 -7.98
C PRO A 32 0.56 -7.39 -6.70
N TYR A 33 1.22 -7.09 -5.57
CA TYR A 33 0.86 -7.67 -4.27
C TYR A 33 -0.48 -7.14 -3.78
N MET A 34 -0.73 -5.83 -3.92
CA MET A 34 -2.00 -5.21 -3.56
C MET A 34 -3.17 -5.83 -4.34
N GLN A 35 -3.01 -6.01 -5.66
CA GLN A 35 -4.02 -6.65 -6.51
C GLN A 35 -4.26 -8.10 -6.12
N CYS A 36 -3.19 -8.86 -5.85
CA CYS A 36 -3.29 -10.24 -5.42
C CYS A 36 -3.99 -10.37 -4.06
N LEU A 37 -3.71 -9.48 -3.11
CA LEU A 37 -4.33 -9.47 -1.79
C LEU A 37 -5.82 -9.13 -1.85
N ALA A 38 -6.23 -8.15 -2.66
CA ALA A 38 -7.64 -7.84 -2.89
C ALA A 38 -8.38 -9.01 -3.55
N TYR A 39 -7.77 -9.67 -4.53
CA TYR A 39 -8.34 -10.87 -5.10
C TYR A 39 -8.47 -11.99 -4.05
N GLN A 40 -7.43 -12.21 -3.25
CA GLN A 40 -7.46 -13.24 -2.22
C GLN A 40 -8.46 -12.94 -1.09
N SER A 41 -8.70 -11.69 -0.72
CA SER A 41 -9.71 -11.33 0.28
C SER A 41 -11.14 -11.60 -0.19
N HIS A 42 -11.41 -11.42 -1.49
CA HIS A 42 -12.76 -11.57 -2.05
C HIS A 42 -13.08 -12.99 -2.49
N PHE A 43 -12.12 -13.70 -3.08
CA PHE A 43 -12.35 -14.98 -3.77
C PHE A 43 -11.78 -16.20 -3.04
N ILE A 44 -10.86 -15.98 -2.10
CA ILE A 44 -10.20 -17.04 -1.33
C ILE A 44 -10.51 -16.78 0.15
N ARG A 45 -10.53 -17.80 1.00
CA ARG A 45 -10.71 -17.62 2.45
C ARG A 45 -9.45 -16.98 3.09
N SER A 46 -9.09 -15.78 2.66
CA SER A 46 -8.03 -14.97 3.22
C SER A 46 -8.49 -14.33 4.53
N ARG A 47 -7.54 -14.08 5.43
CA ARG A 47 -7.77 -13.39 6.70
C ARG A 47 -7.70 -11.87 6.57
N THR A 48 -7.11 -11.40 5.47
CA THR A 48 -6.89 -9.97 5.23
C THR A 48 -8.20 -9.23 5.06
N LYS A 49 -8.45 -8.29 5.99
CA LYS A 49 -9.66 -7.45 6.01
C LYS A 49 -9.37 -6.01 5.62
N ARG A 50 -8.11 -5.57 5.76
CA ARG A 50 -7.72 -4.20 5.46
C ARG A 50 -6.34 -4.15 4.83
N ILE A 51 -6.26 -3.48 3.70
CA ILE A 51 -5.04 -3.22 2.95
C ILE A 51 -4.94 -1.70 2.81
N HIS A 52 -3.92 -1.11 3.41
CA HIS A 52 -3.67 0.32 3.26
C HIS A 52 -2.37 0.56 2.52
N LEU A 53 -2.44 1.21 1.36
CA LEU A 53 -1.26 1.71 0.65
C LEU A 53 -0.97 3.14 1.09
N VAL A 54 0.25 3.38 1.55
CA VAL A 54 0.76 4.69 1.91
C VAL A 54 1.91 5.01 0.95
N TRP A 55 1.69 5.98 0.08
CA TRP A 55 2.60 6.30 -1.00
C TRP A 55 3.14 7.72 -0.85
N ARG A 56 4.45 7.83 -0.64
CA ARG A 56 5.16 9.11 -0.56
C ARG A 56 5.78 9.45 -1.91
N LEU A 57 5.47 10.64 -2.41
CA LEU A 57 5.93 11.17 -3.69
C LEU A 57 6.80 12.40 -3.50
N LYS A 58 7.94 12.44 -4.19
CA LYS A 58 8.72 13.65 -4.41
C LYS A 58 8.25 14.43 -5.64
N ASP A 59 7.80 13.69 -6.65
CA ASP A 59 7.33 14.20 -7.93
C ASP A 59 5.90 13.69 -8.18
N TRP A 60 4.99 14.64 -8.39
CA TRP A 60 3.58 14.35 -8.66
C TRP A 60 3.33 13.82 -10.07
N SER A 61 4.27 14.02 -11.01
CA SER A 61 4.15 13.49 -12.38
C SER A 61 4.02 11.96 -12.40
N LEU A 62 4.53 11.27 -11.37
CA LEU A 62 4.38 9.84 -11.17
C LEU A 62 2.92 9.40 -11.02
N ILE A 63 2.04 10.28 -10.56
CA ILE A 63 0.59 10.03 -10.51
C ILE A 63 0.06 9.77 -11.92
N GLN A 64 0.42 10.61 -12.88
CA GLN A 64 -0.07 10.48 -14.26
C GLN A 64 0.34 9.14 -14.87
N VAL A 65 1.61 8.77 -14.66
CA VAL A 65 2.19 7.52 -15.19
C VAL A 65 1.54 6.28 -14.55
N LEU A 66 1.25 6.35 -13.25
CA LEU A 66 0.81 5.18 -12.47
C LEU A 66 -0.70 5.13 -12.23
N LYS A 67 -1.45 6.12 -12.72
CA LYS A 67 -2.92 6.20 -12.64
C LYS A 67 -3.60 4.95 -13.18
N ALA A 68 -3.25 4.52 -14.39
CA ALA A 68 -3.86 3.34 -15.00
C ALA A 68 -3.59 2.06 -14.18
N PRO A 69 -2.34 1.75 -13.79
CA PRO A 69 -2.06 0.67 -12.85
C PRO A 69 -2.82 0.77 -11.52
N LEU A 70 -2.92 1.95 -10.90
CA LEU A 70 -3.63 2.16 -9.63
C LEU A 70 -5.13 1.88 -9.78
N ASN A 71 -5.75 2.40 -10.83
CA ASN A 71 -7.16 2.18 -11.13
C ASN A 71 -7.47 0.70 -11.36
N ALA A 72 -6.58 -0.04 -12.04
CA ALA A 72 -6.76 -1.47 -12.24
C ALA A 72 -6.77 -2.26 -10.92
N VAL A 73 -5.96 -1.86 -9.93
CA VAL A 73 -5.99 -2.49 -8.60
C VAL A 73 -7.26 -2.13 -7.84
N LEU A 74 -7.67 -0.85 -7.91
CA LEU A 74 -8.91 -0.37 -7.31
C LEU A 74 -10.16 -1.06 -7.91
N GLU A 75 -10.17 -1.31 -9.21
CA GLU A 75 -11.23 -2.04 -9.93
C GLU A 75 -11.27 -3.52 -9.55
N THR A 76 -10.12 -4.14 -9.27
CA THR A 76 -10.05 -5.54 -8.82
C THR A 76 -10.75 -5.72 -7.45
N ASP A 77 -10.61 -4.74 -6.56
CA ASP A 77 -11.28 -4.71 -5.25
C ASP A 77 -12.80 -4.48 -5.38
N GLU A 78 -13.22 -3.64 -6.33
CA GLU A 78 -14.65 -3.40 -6.60
C GLU A 78 -15.33 -4.59 -7.28
N SER A 79 -14.66 -5.18 -8.27
CA SER A 79 -15.16 -6.33 -9.03
C SER A 79 -15.25 -7.61 -8.19
N GLY A 80 -14.50 -7.68 -7.08
CA GLY A 80 -14.66 -8.72 -6.06
C GLY A 80 -16.10 -8.80 -5.52
N GLY A 81 -16.81 -7.66 -5.47
CA GLY A 81 -18.19 -7.57 -4.98
C GLY A 81 -19.28 -7.99 -5.97
N ASP A 82 -18.95 -8.34 -7.23
CA ASP A 82 -19.94 -8.66 -8.28
C ASP A 82 -19.88 -10.13 -8.72
N ILE A 83 -19.72 -11.05 -7.77
CA ILE A 83 -19.96 -12.47 -8.06
C ILE A 83 -21.48 -12.65 -8.20
N ARG A 84 -21.93 -12.78 -9.45
CA ARG A 84 -23.31 -13.11 -9.84
C ARG A 84 -23.64 -14.57 -9.49
N GLU A 85 -23.60 -14.91 -8.21
CA GLU A 85 -24.10 -16.18 -7.69
C GLU A 85 -25.45 -15.91 -6.99
N GLY A 86 -26.53 -15.98 -7.77
CA GLY A 86 -27.93 -16.08 -7.29
C GLY A 86 -28.40 -15.07 -6.23
N THR A 87 -29.09 -14.01 -6.66
CA THR A 87 -30.00 -13.14 -5.88
C THR A 87 -29.45 -12.43 -4.63
N PHE A 88 -28.30 -12.83 -4.07
CA PHE A 88 -27.64 -12.20 -2.94
C PHE A 88 -26.38 -11.47 -3.41
N ARG A 89 -26.54 -10.18 -3.71
CA ARG A 89 -25.41 -9.26 -3.82
C ARG A 89 -24.75 -9.16 -2.44
N ARG A 90 -23.72 -9.97 -2.19
CA ARG A 90 -22.81 -9.75 -1.06
C ARG A 90 -22.11 -8.42 -1.38
N ILE A 91 -22.52 -7.35 -0.70
CA ILE A 91 -21.75 -6.11 -0.70
C ILE A 91 -20.46 -6.45 0.03
N LEU A 92 -19.42 -6.86 -0.71
CA LEU A 92 -18.09 -6.99 -0.12
C LEU A 92 -17.62 -5.57 0.16
N GLU A 93 -17.28 -5.31 1.42
CA GLU A 93 -16.68 -4.04 1.81
C GLU A 93 -15.32 -3.93 1.10
N SER A 94 -15.04 -2.76 0.51
CA SER A 94 -13.73 -2.48 -0.08
C SER A 94 -12.65 -2.70 0.97
N VAL A 95 -11.63 -3.49 0.65
CA VAL A 95 -10.53 -3.76 1.58
C VAL A 95 -9.36 -2.81 1.37
N ILE A 96 -9.29 -2.12 0.22
CA ILE A 96 -8.19 -1.21 -0.11
C ILE A 96 -8.53 0.25 0.25
N SER A 97 -7.60 0.88 0.96
CA SER A 97 -7.48 2.34 1.06
C SER A 97 -6.12 2.81 0.56
N ILE A 98 -6.03 4.02 0.00
CA ILE A 98 -4.78 4.61 -0.48
C ILE A 98 -4.61 6.00 0.14
N SER A 99 -3.49 6.23 0.82
CA SER A 99 -3.06 7.56 1.25
C SER A 99 -1.84 8.00 0.46
N ILE A 100 -1.95 9.12 -0.25
CA ILE A 100 -0.87 9.68 -1.07
C ILE A 100 -0.33 10.94 -0.39
N TYR A 101 0.98 11.03 -0.23
CA TYR A 101 1.66 12.15 0.38
C TYR A 101 2.68 12.74 -0.55
N GLY A 102 2.67 14.05 -0.74
CA GLY A 102 3.67 14.73 -1.53
C GLY A 102 3.83 16.19 -1.14
N LYS A 103 4.75 16.88 -1.81
CA LYS A 103 4.97 18.31 -1.59
C LYS A 103 3.71 19.12 -1.94
N SER A 104 3.57 20.29 -1.35
CA SER A 104 2.46 21.19 -1.66
C SER A 104 2.49 21.67 -3.11
N ASP A 105 3.70 21.84 -3.66
CA ASP A 105 3.95 22.27 -5.04
C ASP A 105 3.43 21.20 -6.03
N LYS A 106 2.50 21.61 -6.90
CA LYS A 106 1.80 20.79 -7.90
C LYS A 106 1.66 21.61 -9.17
N THR A 107 1.78 20.96 -10.31
CA THR A 107 1.41 21.56 -11.59
C THR A 107 -0.10 21.42 -11.83
N ASP A 108 -0.65 22.21 -12.76
CA ASP A 108 -2.07 22.11 -13.14
C ASP A 108 -2.41 20.67 -13.61
N ASP A 109 -1.50 20.04 -14.35
CA ASP A 109 -1.65 18.67 -14.84
C ASP A 109 -1.67 17.64 -13.70
N ASP A 110 -0.89 17.87 -12.63
CA ASP A 110 -0.90 17.02 -11.44
C ASP A 110 -2.23 17.12 -10.69
N GLU A 111 -2.81 18.32 -10.61
CA GLU A 111 -4.10 18.53 -9.96
C GLU A 111 -5.23 17.84 -10.71
N GLU A 112 -5.22 17.85 -12.04
CA GLU A 112 -6.19 17.13 -12.86
C GLU A 112 -6.11 15.61 -12.64
N ALA A 113 -4.90 15.03 -12.72
CA ALA A 113 -4.71 13.60 -12.50
C ALA A 113 -5.09 13.17 -11.06
N LEU A 114 -4.82 14.04 -10.07
CA LEU A 114 -5.24 13.84 -8.69
C LEU A 114 -6.75 13.94 -8.52
N LYS A 115 -7.42 14.85 -9.24
CA LYS A 115 -8.87 15.00 -9.18
C LYS A 115 -9.56 13.73 -9.69
N GLU A 116 -9.09 13.18 -10.80
CA GLU A 116 -9.62 11.92 -11.34
C GLU A 116 -9.37 10.72 -10.39
N LEU A 117 -8.23 10.67 -9.69
CA LEU A 117 -8.01 9.65 -8.66
C LEU A 117 -8.87 9.86 -7.41
N LYS A 118 -9.12 11.12 -7.01
CA LYS A 118 -9.97 11.49 -5.88
C LYS A 118 -11.45 11.21 -6.10
N GLU A 119 -11.91 11.08 -7.35
CA GLU A 119 -13.27 10.62 -7.63
C GLU A 119 -13.51 9.21 -7.06
N SER A 120 -12.44 8.44 -6.83
CA SER A 120 -12.51 7.26 -5.98
C SER A 120 -12.55 7.69 -4.51
N SER A 121 -13.64 7.35 -3.81
CA SER A 121 -13.84 7.59 -2.37
C SER A 121 -12.79 6.91 -1.45
N ARG A 122 -11.89 6.11 -2.02
CA ARG A 122 -10.87 5.30 -1.34
C ARG A 122 -9.48 5.95 -1.34
N VAL A 123 -9.30 7.07 -2.04
CA VAL A 123 -8.01 7.78 -2.14
C VAL A 123 -8.03 9.02 -1.25
N GLU A 124 -7.27 8.98 -0.17
CA GLU A 124 -7.00 10.14 0.69
C GLU A 124 -5.73 10.84 0.22
N LEU A 125 -5.85 12.07 -0.28
CA LEU A 125 -4.69 12.91 -0.59
C LEU A 125 -4.28 13.72 0.64
N GLN A 126 -3.05 13.52 1.10
CA GLN A 126 -2.46 14.32 2.16
C GLN A 126 -1.33 15.18 1.60
N CYS A 127 -1.40 16.49 1.85
CA CYS A 127 -0.34 17.42 1.48
C CYS A 127 0.32 17.94 2.76
N GLY A 128 1.65 17.92 2.82
CA GLY A 128 2.39 18.48 3.95
C GLY A 128 3.32 17.47 4.63
N GLN A 129 3.51 17.63 5.94
CA GLN A 129 4.53 16.90 6.69
C GLN A 129 4.17 15.42 6.86
N TRP A 130 4.91 14.57 6.16
CA TRP A 130 4.87 13.11 6.34
C TRP A 130 5.31 12.74 7.76
N ASN A 131 4.47 12.02 8.49
CA ASN A 131 4.79 11.45 9.80
C ASN A 131 4.66 9.93 9.74
N LEU A 132 5.79 9.25 9.50
CA LEU A 132 5.83 7.79 9.34
C LEU A 132 5.35 7.07 10.61
N THR A 133 5.72 7.58 11.78
CA THR A 133 5.34 7.01 13.08
C THR A 133 3.83 7.00 13.24
N ALA A 134 3.17 8.12 12.97
CA ALA A 134 1.71 8.24 13.08
C ALA A 134 0.98 7.31 12.09
N VAL A 135 1.52 7.15 10.88
CA VAL A 135 0.98 6.21 9.88
C VAL A 135 1.08 4.78 10.38
N VAL A 136 2.26 4.36 10.83
CA VAL A 136 2.48 3.00 11.34
C VAL A 136 1.57 2.75 12.53
N GLU A 137 1.53 3.64 13.53
CA GLU A 137 0.70 3.47 14.73
C GLU A 137 -0.80 3.38 14.41
N LYS A 138 -1.29 4.19 13.46
CA LYS A 138 -2.70 4.16 13.01
C LYS A 138 -3.07 2.80 12.41
N ASP A 139 -2.20 2.25 11.57
CA ASP A 139 -2.50 1.05 10.77
C ASP A 139 -2.02 -0.25 11.41
N THR A 140 -1.25 -0.17 12.49
CA THR A 140 -0.78 -1.33 13.27
C THR A 140 -1.41 -1.42 14.66
N ALA A 141 -2.44 -0.62 14.94
CA ALA A 141 -3.07 -0.55 16.26
C ALA A 141 -3.46 -1.95 16.79
N SER A 142 -2.99 -2.24 18.01
CA SER A 142 -3.03 -3.54 18.69
C SER A 142 -4.36 -4.27 18.58
N SER A 143 -4.46 -5.15 17.59
CA SER A 143 -5.45 -6.22 17.61
C SER A 143 -5.05 -7.19 18.71
N ASN A 144 -5.87 -7.29 19.76
CA ASN A 144 -5.75 -8.30 20.83
C ASN A 144 -6.02 -9.73 20.34
N VAL A 145 -6.17 -9.93 19.03
CA VAL A 145 -6.53 -11.21 18.42
C VAL A 145 -5.33 -11.75 17.65
N SER A 146 -4.48 -12.47 18.36
CA SER A 146 -3.39 -13.28 17.81
C SER A 146 -3.95 -14.54 17.17
N LEU A 147 -3.86 -14.71 15.85
CA LEU A 147 -4.26 -15.97 15.19
C LEU A 147 -3.58 -16.08 13.81
N GLY A 148 -2.32 -16.51 13.81
CA GLY A 148 -1.52 -16.79 12.62
C GLY A 148 -0.15 -17.38 12.98
N HIS A 149 0.60 -17.87 11.98
CA HIS A 149 1.89 -18.57 12.19
C HIS A 149 2.97 -17.72 12.90
N SER A 150 2.93 -16.38 12.82
CA SER A 150 3.84 -15.49 13.56
C SER A 150 3.26 -14.92 14.86
N GLY A 151 1.98 -15.19 15.15
CA GLY A 151 1.27 -14.64 16.31
C GLY A 151 0.86 -13.17 16.21
N LYS A 152 1.18 -12.48 15.09
CA LYS A 152 0.92 -11.06 14.88
C LYS A 152 -0.26 -10.83 13.93
N ALA A 153 -1.02 -9.77 14.18
CA ALA A 153 -2.21 -9.43 13.40
C ALA A 153 -1.93 -8.52 12.19
N SER A 154 -0.79 -7.81 12.21
CA SER A 154 -0.47 -6.78 11.22
C SER A 154 0.89 -7.02 10.57
N ALA A 155 0.99 -6.77 9.26
CA ALA A 155 2.24 -6.81 8.51
C ALA A 155 2.47 -5.51 7.75
N ILE A 156 3.73 -5.12 7.63
CA ILE A 156 4.20 -4.02 6.81
C ILE A 156 5.02 -4.60 5.66
N ALA A 157 4.65 -4.29 4.42
CA ALA A 157 5.49 -4.53 3.26
C ALA A 157 5.94 -3.19 2.66
N ALA A 158 7.26 -3.02 2.47
CA ALA A 158 7.83 -1.74 2.10
C ALA A 158 8.71 -1.81 0.84
N SER A 159 8.57 -0.79 0.00
CA SER A 159 9.41 -0.50 -1.17
C SER A 159 9.79 0.98 -1.12
N VAL A 160 10.85 1.29 -0.36
CA VAL A 160 11.15 2.64 0.12
C VAL A 160 12.62 3.03 -0.05
N SER A 161 12.88 4.34 -0.10
CA SER A 161 14.25 4.90 -0.13
C SER A 161 15.07 4.50 1.10
N PRO A 162 16.42 4.50 1.03
CA PRO A 162 17.28 4.11 2.15
C PRO A 162 17.03 4.90 3.45
N ASP A 163 16.77 6.19 3.31
CA ASP A 163 16.41 7.14 4.36
C ASP A 163 15.10 6.71 5.07
N ILE A 164 14.05 6.43 4.32
CA ILE A 164 12.78 5.94 4.89
C ILE A 164 12.89 4.52 5.42
N ARG A 165 13.73 3.68 4.79
CA ARG A 165 14.03 2.33 5.28
C ARG A 165 14.67 2.38 6.65
N ALA A 166 15.63 3.28 6.88
CA ALA A 166 16.29 3.44 8.17
C ALA A 166 15.30 3.90 9.25
N GLU A 167 14.47 4.89 8.94
CA GLU A 167 13.42 5.40 9.83
C GLU A 167 12.39 4.31 10.18
N LEU A 168 11.90 3.57 9.18
CA LEU A 168 10.94 2.47 9.36
C LEU A 168 11.51 1.37 10.25
N ASN A 169 12.79 1.03 10.08
CA ASN A 169 13.45 0.05 10.95
C ASN A 169 13.55 0.54 12.40
N ASP A 170 13.80 1.83 12.64
CA ASP A 170 13.83 2.37 14.00
C ASP A 170 12.45 2.33 14.68
N ILE A 171 11.40 2.70 13.93
CA ILE A 171 10.01 2.65 14.40
C ILE A 171 9.60 1.21 14.69
N VAL A 172 9.82 0.29 13.75
CA VAL A 172 9.43 -1.12 13.93
C VAL A 172 10.24 -1.76 15.04
N LYS A 173 11.54 -1.44 15.20
CA LYS A 173 12.34 -1.93 16.34
C LYS A 173 11.71 -1.62 17.69
N LYS A 174 11.07 -0.46 17.83
CA LYS A 174 10.34 -0.07 19.04
C LYS A 174 9.02 -0.83 19.21
N ASN A 175 8.43 -1.32 18.11
CA ASN A 175 7.13 -1.99 18.03
C ASN A 175 7.18 -3.47 17.56
N ILE A 176 8.33 -4.15 17.69
CA ILE A 176 8.62 -5.49 17.12
C ILE A 176 7.60 -6.57 17.54
N GLN A 177 6.95 -6.42 18.69
CA GLN A 177 6.06 -7.44 19.25
C GLN A 177 4.74 -7.59 18.47
N HIS A 178 4.32 -6.58 17.70
CA HIS A 178 2.98 -6.56 17.10
C HIS A 178 2.96 -6.60 15.56
N VAL A 179 4.11 -6.41 14.91
CA VAL A 179 4.18 -6.19 13.46
C VAL A 179 5.32 -6.98 12.83
N ASP A 180 5.06 -7.60 11.68
CA ASP A 180 6.10 -8.16 10.82
C ASP A 180 6.45 -7.17 9.71
N LEU A 181 7.72 -6.85 9.55
CA LEU A 181 8.23 -5.93 8.52
C LEU A 181 8.94 -6.72 7.43
N MET A 182 8.52 -6.48 6.19
CA MET A 182 9.05 -7.13 5.00
C MET A 182 9.39 -6.09 3.95
N TYR A 183 10.36 -6.40 3.10
CA TYR A 183 10.76 -5.55 1.99
C TYR A 183 10.61 -6.29 0.68
N THR A 184 10.20 -5.58 -0.38
CA THR A 184 10.26 -6.09 -1.74
C THR A 184 11.72 -6.15 -2.24
N ASP A 185 11.97 -7.02 -3.22
CA ASP A 185 13.29 -7.14 -3.86
C ASP A 185 13.73 -5.81 -4.48
N TYR A 186 12.80 -5.12 -5.16
CA TYR A 186 13.03 -3.75 -5.62
C TYR A 186 12.88 -2.78 -4.45
N GLN A 187 13.85 -1.89 -4.31
CA GLN A 187 13.77 -0.70 -3.45
C GLN A 187 14.24 0.49 -4.28
N PRO A 188 13.50 1.61 -4.29
CA PRO A 188 13.90 2.80 -5.04
C PRO A 188 15.19 3.38 -4.43
N GLU A 189 16.13 3.75 -5.29
CA GLU A 189 17.30 4.51 -4.85
C GLU A 189 16.84 5.88 -4.33
N GLY A 190 17.37 6.31 -3.20
CA GLY A 190 17.16 7.68 -2.75
C GLY A 190 17.73 8.63 -3.78
N TYR A 191 16.91 9.54 -4.30
CA TYR A 191 17.36 10.58 -5.24
C TYR A 191 18.58 11.34 -4.69
N ARG A 192 19.75 11.19 -5.35
CA ARG A 192 20.87 12.12 -5.20
C ARG A 192 20.54 13.35 -6.04
N ASP A 193 20.51 14.52 -5.41
CA ASP A 193 20.39 15.79 -6.13
C ASP A 193 21.75 16.08 -6.77
N ASP A 194 21.96 15.56 -7.97
CA ASP A 194 23.19 15.73 -8.75
C ASP A 194 23.39 17.17 -9.25
N ARG A 195 22.53 18.13 -8.83
CA ARG A 195 22.67 19.57 -9.12
C ARG A 195 23.44 20.34 -8.04
N LYS A 196 24.25 19.64 -7.23
CA LYS A 196 25.20 20.25 -6.30
C LYS A 196 26.59 19.64 -6.46
N GLU A 197 27.25 19.92 -7.59
CA GLU A 197 28.71 19.98 -7.71
C GLU A 197 29.13 21.27 -8.41
#